data_AF-A0A2Z5R4H3-F1
#
_entry.id   AF-A0A2Z5R4H3-F1
#
_cell.length_a   1.000
_cell.length_b   1.000
_cell.length_c   1.000
_cell.angle_alpha   90.00
_cell.angle_beta   90.00
_cell.angle_gamma   90.00
#
_symmetry.space_group_name_H-M   'P 1'
#
loop_
_entity.id
_entity.type
_entity.pdbx_description
1 polymer ?
#
loop_
_entity_poly.entity_id
_entity_poly.type
_entity_poly.pdbx_seq_one_letter_code
_entity_poly.pdbx_strand_id
1 'polypeptide(L)'
;MSVIIERVGFAPNYVNYTESLDEQRRIHAEVAERTRNNTILLLEHEAVITAGKRTEDHEYPTDKTTPVVKIDRGGKLTWHGPGQLTGYPIVRLPEPIDVVAYVRLLEEIIMNVLAEFGIKGERVEGVLACGF
;
A
#
# COMPACT_ATOMS: atom_id res chain seq x y z
N MET A 1 12.37 -14.59 -12.37
CA MET A 1 12.17 -14.30 -10.92
C MET A 1 10.68 -14.36 -10.68
N SER A 2 10.18 -15.36 -9.96
CA SER A 2 8.74 -15.51 -9.72
C SER A 2 8.27 -14.54 -8.62
N VAL A 3 7.09 -13.97 -8.80
CA VAL A 3 6.40 -13.20 -7.76
C VAL A 3 5.31 -14.10 -7.17
N ILE A 4 5.23 -14.16 -5.85
CA ILE A 4 4.16 -14.85 -5.12
C ILE A 4 3.14 -13.79 -4.70
N ILE A 5 1.85 -14.07 -4.89
CA ILE A 5 0.77 -13.23 -4.39
C ILE A 5 0.12 -13.96 -3.20
N GLU A 6 0.09 -13.30 -2.06
CA GLU A 6 -0.47 -13.84 -0.82
C GLU A 6 -1.69 -13.02 -0.41
N ARG A 7 -2.81 -13.71 -0.18
CA ARG A 7 -4.01 -13.12 0.39
C ARG A 7 -3.93 -13.29 1.90
N VAL A 8 -3.73 -12.19 2.62
CA VAL A 8 -3.49 -12.22 4.07
C VAL A 8 -4.80 -12.16 4.84
N GLY A 9 -5.71 -11.26 4.45
CA GLY A 9 -7.03 -11.13 5.08
C GLY A 9 -7.95 -10.22 4.27
N PHE A 10 -9.16 -10.68 4.02
CA PHE A 10 -10.24 -9.94 3.36
C PHE A 10 -11.50 -10.06 4.21
N ALA A 11 -12.54 -9.31 3.84
CA ALA A 11 -13.84 -9.42 4.51
C ALA A 11 -14.27 -10.90 4.73
N PRO A 12 -14.70 -11.28 5.96
CA PRO A 12 -14.89 -10.44 7.15
C PRO A 12 -13.66 -10.34 8.07
N ASN A 13 -12.52 -10.95 7.70
CA ASN A 13 -11.31 -11.04 8.51
C ASN A 13 -10.30 -9.96 8.09
N TYR A 14 -10.48 -8.76 8.63
CA TYR A 14 -9.61 -7.62 8.37
C TYR A 14 -8.31 -7.71 9.17
N VAL A 15 -7.24 -7.15 8.62
CA VAL A 15 -5.89 -7.23 9.20
C VAL A 15 -5.58 -5.95 9.98
N ASN A 16 -5.13 -6.10 11.23
CA ASN A 16 -4.65 -4.96 12.01
C ASN A 16 -3.44 -4.32 11.32
N TYR A 17 -3.41 -2.99 11.28
CA TYR A 17 -2.36 -2.27 10.56
C TYR A 17 -0.95 -2.56 11.10
N THR A 18 -0.77 -2.56 12.42
CA THR A 18 0.54 -2.74 13.04
C THR A 18 1.06 -4.17 12.83
N GLU A 19 0.18 -5.17 12.97
CA GLU A 19 0.52 -6.57 12.69
C GLU A 19 0.94 -6.75 11.23
N SER A 20 0.23 -6.12 10.29
CA SER A 20 0.61 -6.15 8.88
C SER A 20 1.97 -5.50 8.61
N LEU A 21 2.33 -4.45 9.36
CA LEU A 21 3.59 -3.74 9.20
C LEU A 21 4.76 -4.59 9.69
N ASP A 22 4.56 -5.31 10.79
CA ASP A 22 5.56 -6.25 11.31
C ASP A 22 5.76 -7.42 10.34
N GLU A 23 4.67 -7.92 9.76
CA GLU A 23 4.74 -8.95 8.72
C GLU A 23 5.46 -8.44 7.47
N GLN A 24 5.13 -7.23 6.97
CA GLN A 24 5.85 -6.62 5.85
C GLN A 24 7.36 -6.53 6.12
N ARG A 25 7.77 -6.16 7.33
CA ARG A 25 9.20 -6.08 7.71
C ARG A 25 9.87 -7.44 7.73
N ARG A 26 9.20 -8.47 8.27
CA ARG A 26 9.70 -9.85 8.28
C ARG A 26 9.92 -10.35 6.83
N ILE A 27 8.92 -10.19 5.98
CA ILE A 27 8.97 -10.62 4.58
C ILE A 27 10.03 -9.84 3.80
N HIS A 28 10.13 -8.53 4.04
CA HIS A 28 11.18 -7.70 3.45
C HIS A 28 12.57 -8.24 3.74
N ALA A 29 12.86 -8.62 5.00
CA ALA A 29 14.15 -9.21 5.37
C ALA A 29 14.42 -10.49 4.58
N GLU A 30 13.45 -11.40 4.49
CA GLU A 30 13.57 -12.67 3.76
C GLU A 30 13.78 -12.47 2.25
N VAL A 31 13.06 -11.50 1.67
CA VAL A 31 13.20 -11.15 0.25
C VAL A 31 14.57 -10.51 -0.02
N ALA A 32 15.05 -9.64 0.88
CA ALA A 32 16.37 -9.02 0.78
C ALA A 32 17.50 -10.05 0.87
N GLU A 33 17.39 -11.00 1.80
CA GLU A 33 18.35 -12.10 2.00
C GLU A 33 18.25 -13.21 0.94
N ARG A 34 17.27 -13.13 0.04
CA ARG A 34 16.97 -14.14 -0.99
C ARG A 34 16.59 -15.51 -0.43
N THR A 35 16.14 -15.57 0.82
CA THR A 35 15.56 -16.77 1.44
C THR A 35 14.08 -16.93 1.08
N ARG A 36 13.47 -15.88 0.50
CA ARG A 36 12.12 -15.90 -0.06
C ARG A 36 12.05 -15.26 -1.45
N ASN A 37 11.05 -15.68 -2.22
CA ASN A 37 10.71 -15.05 -3.50
C ASN A 37 10.07 -13.66 -3.30
N ASN A 38 10.15 -12.82 -4.32
CA ASN A 38 9.38 -11.56 -4.36
C ASN A 38 7.91 -11.84 -4.01
N THR A 39 7.35 -11.07 -3.08
CA THR A 39 6.03 -11.35 -2.52
C THR A 39 5.15 -10.10 -2.60
N ILE A 40 3.89 -10.25 -3.01
CA ILE A 40 2.87 -9.20 -2.92
C ILE A 40 1.85 -9.65 -1.90
N LEU A 41 1.69 -8.87 -0.83
CA LEU A 41 0.59 -9.07 0.12
C LEU A 41 -0.64 -8.32 -0.38
N LEU A 42 -1.78 -9.00 -0.39
CA LEU A 42 -3.09 -8.41 -0.64
C LEU A 42 -3.96 -8.60 0.60
N LEU A 43 -4.54 -7.51 1.08
CA LEU A 43 -5.38 -7.52 2.28
C LEU A 43 -6.36 -6.35 2.33
N GLU A 44 -7.27 -6.40 3.29
CA GLU A 44 -8.07 -5.29 3.76
C GLU A 44 -7.75 -5.02 5.23
N HIS A 45 -7.66 -3.74 5.61
CA HIS A 45 -7.39 -3.35 6.99
C HIS A 45 -8.66 -3.20 7.81
N GLU A 46 -8.50 -3.36 9.13
CA GLU A 46 -9.41 -2.72 10.08
C GLU A 46 -9.42 -1.21 9.85
N ALA A 47 -10.50 -0.51 10.21
CA ALA A 47 -10.58 0.94 10.01
C ALA A 47 -9.43 1.66 10.75
N VAL A 48 -8.58 2.37 10.00
CA VAL A 48 -7.38 3.01 10.53
C VAL A 48 -6.99 4.23 9.69
N ILE A 49 -6.47 5.24 10.36
CA ILE A 49 -5.81 6.38 9.73
C ILE A 49 -4.31 6.24 9.93
N THR A 50 -3.52 6.35 8.86
CA THR A 50 -2.06 6.38 8.97
C THR A 50 -1.51 7.76 8.70
N ALA A 51 -0.66 8.23 9.60
CA ALA A 51 -0.05 9.54 9.52
C ALA A 51 1.41 9.43 9.06
N GLY A 52 1.68 9.90 7.84
CA GLY A 52 3.04 9.98 7.29
C GLY A 52 3.84 11.15 7.87
N LYS A 53 5.14 11.22 7.51
CA LYS A 53 6.11 12.20 8.04
C LYS A 53 5.75 13.67 7.80
N ARG A 54 4.89 13.97 6.81
CA ARG A 54 4.51 15.35 6.44
C ARG A 54 3.19 15.80 7.06
N THR A 55 2.65 15.03 8.00
CA THR A 55 1.37 15.34 8.67
C THR A 55 1.57 16.46 9.69
N GLU A 56 0.77 17.51 9.59
CA GLU A 56 0.77 18.65 10.51
C GLU A 56 -0.26 18.43 11.64
N ASP A 57 -0.02 19.01 12.82
CA ASP A 57 -0.84 18.76 14.02
C ASP A 57 -2.33 19.10 13.84
N HIS A 58 -2.63 20.11 13.02
CA HIS A 58 -4.00 20.54 12.75
C HIS A 58 -4.76 19.61 11.79
N GLU A 59 -4.06 18.72 11.08
CA GLU A 59 -4.66 17.78 10.14
C GLU A 59 -5.22 16.54 10.87
N TYR A 60 -4.78 16.28 12.10
CA TYR A 60 -5.22 15.11 12.85
C TYR A 60 -6.73 15.18 13.14
N PRO A 61 -7.44 14.05 13.02
CA PRO A 61 -8.86 13.98 13.37
C PRO A 61 -9.09 14.43 14.81
N THR A 62 -10.10 15.29 14.99
CA THR A 62 -10.49 15.77 16.31
C THR A 62 -11.37 14.76 17.04
N ASP A 63 -12.15 13.97 16.30
CA ASP A 63 -12.90 12.83 16.82
C ASP A 63 -11.99 11.59 16.85
N LYS A 64 -11.66 11.11 18.04
CA LYS A 64 -10.74 9.98 18.24
C LYS A 64 -11.42 8.62 18.02
N THR A 65 -12.37 8.56 17.09
CA THR A 65 -13.21 7.39 16.81
C THR A 65 -12.47 6.36 15.97
N THR A 66 -11.63 6.83 15.04
CA THR A 66 -10.77 5.98 14.20
C THR A 66 -9.34 5.98 14.76
N PRO A 67 -8.73 4.81 14.99
CA PRO A 67 -7.34 4.72 15.42
C PRO A 67 -6.38 5.43 14.43
N VAL A 68 -5.43 6.20 14.97
CA VAL A 68 -4.39 6.86 14.18
C VAL A 68 -3.04 6.22 14.47
N VAL A 69 -2.37 5.72 13.44
CA VAL A 69 -1.03 5.12 13.53
C VAL A 69 -0.01 6.03 12.83
N LYS A 70 0.99 6.52 13.57
CA LYS A 70 2.11 7.27 13.00
C LYS A 70 3.10 6.31 12.34
N ILE A 71 3.49 6.60 11.10
CA ILE A 71 4.33 5.71 10.31
C ILE A 71 5.40 6.45 9.51
N ASP A 72 6.46 5.73 9.16
CA ASP A 72 7.58 6.25 8.38
C ASP A 72 7.33 6.13 6.87
N ARG A 73 6.23 6.71 6.38
CA ARG A 73 6.01 6.88 4.93
C ARG A 73 5.94 8.36 4.56
N GLY A 74 6.24 8.63 3.29
CA GLY A 74 5.98 9.93 2.68
C GLY A 74 4.48 10.25 2.62
N GLY A 75 4.17 11.53 2.47
CA GLY A 75 2.79 12.01 2.43
C GLY A 75 2.22 12.35 3.80
N LYS A 76 0.93 12.71 3.78
CA LYS A 76 0.16 13.17 4.95
C LYS A 76 -0.70 12.01 5.48
N LEU A 77 -1.89 12.30 5.99
CA LEU A 77 -2.88 11.31 6.40
C LEU A 77 -3.41 10.51 5.21
N THR A 78 -3.67 9.22 5.44
CA THR A 78 -4.54 8.42 4.57
C THR A 78 -5.40 7.50 5.43
N TRP A 79 -6.53 7.07 4.90
CA TRP A 79 -7.43 6.14 5.55
C TRP A 79 -7.39 4.77 4.87
N HIS A 80 -7.46 3.73 5.68
CA HIS A 80 -7.64 2.35 5.26
C HIS A 80 -8.77 1.70 6.05
N GLY A 81 -9.44 0.72 5.47
CA GLY A 81 -10.49 -0.01 6.15
C GLY A 81 -11.24 -1.00 5.25
N PRO A 82 -12.34 -1.57 5.76
CA PRO A 82 -13.18 -2.50 5.01
C PRO A 82 -13.63 -1.95 3.65
N GLY A 83 -13.57 -2.78 2.62
CA GLY A 83 -13.89 -2.42 1.24
C GLY A 83 -12.74 -1.78 0.45
N GLN A 84 -11.59 -1.51 1.10
CA GLN A 84 -10.40 -0.99 0.44
C GLN A 84 -9.34 -2.10 0.31
N LEU A 85 -9.14 -2.60 -0.90
CA LEU A 85 -8.03 -3.52 -1.21
C LEU A 85 -6.69 -2.79 -1.09
N THR A 86 -5.84 -3.27 -0.20
CA THR A 86 -4.48 -2.78 0.01
C THR A 86 -3.48 -3.82 -0.50
N GLY A 87 -2.49 -3.37 -1.27
CA GLY A 87 -1.42 -4.19 -1.81
C GLY A 87 -0.05 -3.72 -1.33
N TYR A 88 0.77 -4.63 -0.81
CA TYR A 88 2.16 -4.38 -0.43
C TYR A 88 3.11 -5.23 -1.29
N PRO A 89 3.62 -4.70 -2.41
CA PRO A 89 4.63 -5.39 -3.21
C PRO A 89 6.00 -5.27 -2.53
N ILE A 90 6.50 -6.40 -2.04
CA ILE A 90 7.81 -6.56 -1.40
C ILE A 90 8.72 -7.29 -2.38
N VAL A 91 9.43 -6.51 -3.18
CA VAL A 91 10.19 -7.00 -4.34
C VAL A 91 11.59 -6.43 -4.37
N ARG A 92 12.55 -7.22 -4.85
CA ARG A 92 13.88 -6.70 -5.17
C ARG A 92 13.83 -5.92 -6.49
N LEU A 93 14.22 -4.65 -6.44
CA LEU A 93 14.37 -3.80 -7.62
C LEU A 93 15.77 -4.01 -8.26
N PRO A 94 15.88 -3.95 -9.59
CA PRO A 94 17.18 -4.00 -10.26
C PRO A 94 18.00 -2.74 -9.92
N GLU A 95 19.32 -2.89 -9.92
CA GLU A 95 20.26 -1.78 -9.74
C GLU A 95 20.71 -1.21 -11.09
N PRO A 96 20.82 0.13 -11.25
CA PRO A 96 20.50 1.16 -10.25
C PRO A 96 18.99 1.28 -10.01
N ILE A 97 18.60 1.56 -8.76
CA ILE A 97 17.18 1.65 -8.37
C ILE A 97 16.56 2.90 -8.98
N ASP A 98 15.53 2.72 -9.80
CA ASP A 98 14.66 3.79 -10.30
C ASP A 98 13.29 3.72 -9.62
N VAL A 99 13.14 4.51 -8.55
CA VAL A 99 11.90 4.59 -7.77
C VAL A 99 10.75 5.18 -8.60
N VAL A 100 11.04 6.11 -9.50
CA VAL A 100 10.00 6.77 -10.32
C VAL A 100 9.44 5.78 -11.33
N ALA A 101 10.31 5.02 -12.02
CA ALA A 101 9.88 3.96 -12.92
C ALA A 101 9.06 2.88 -12.19
N TYR A 102 9.47 2.52 -10.97
CA TYR A 102 8.73 1.55 -10.16
C TYR A 102 7.33 2.05 -9.77
N VAL A 103 7.19 3.30 -9.32
CA VAL A 103 5.87 3.89 -9.02
C VAL A 103 5.00 3.93 -10.27
N ARG A 104 5.56 4.33 -11.42
CA ARG A 104 4.84 4.36 -12.70
C ARG A 104 4.34 2.98 -13.12
N LEU A 105 5.11 1.93 -12.85
CA LEU A 105 4.69 0.55 -13.08
C LEU A 105 3.48 0.18 -12.21
N LEU A 106 3.49 0.53 -10.92
CA LEU A 106 2.36 0.28 -10.03
C LEU A 106 1.10 1.04 -10.48
N GLU A 107 1.24 2.30 -10.87
CA GLU A 107 0.14 3.08 -11.46
C GLU A 107 -0.44 2.40 -12.71
N GLU A 108 0.42 1.92 -13.60
CA GLU A 108 0.00 1.21 -14.82
C GLU A 108 -0.79 -0.06 -14.51
N ILE A 109 -0.33 -0.84 -13.52
CA ILE A 109 -1.03 -2.05 -13.08
C ILE A 109 -2.44 -1.71 -12.60
N ILE A 110 -2.59 -0.67 -11.77
CA ILE A 110 -3.91 -0.25 -11.27
C ILE A 110 -4.80 0.25 -12.41
N MET A 111 -4.27 1.06 -13.32
CA MET A 111 -5.04 1.54 -14.47
C MET A 111 -5.49 0.41 -15.40
N ASN A 112 -4.66 -0.60 -15.62
CA ASN A 112 -5.02 -1.78 -16.41
C ASN A 112 -6.15 -2.57 -15.75
N VAL A 113 -6.09 -2.76 -14.42
CA VAL A 113 -7.20 -3.38 -13.67
C VAL A 113 -8.47 -2.56 -13.83
N LEU A 114 -8.42 -1.24 -13.66
CA LEU A 114 -9.58 -0.36 -13.83
C LEU A 114 -10.18 -0.44 -15.25
N ALA A 115 -9.34 -0.54 -16.28
CA ALA A 115 -9.77 -0.62 -17.67
C ALA A 115 -10.59 -1.88 -17.96
N GLU A 116 -10.32 -3.00 -17.27
CA GLU A 116 -11.14 -4.22 -17.37
C GLU A 116 -12.58 -4.01 -16.88
N PHE A 117 -12.80 -3.02 -16.00
CA PHE A 117 -14.12 -2.61 -15.54
C PHE A 117 -14.70 -1.42 -16.33
N GLY A 118 -14.05 -1.01 -17.42
CA GLY A 118 -14.46 0.16 -18.22
C GLY A 118 -14.19 1.50 -17.55
N ILE A 119 -13.37 1.53 -16.50
CA ILE A 119 -13.01 2.76 -15.76
C ILE A 119 -11.67 3.28 -16.29
N LYS A 120 -11.63 4.55 -16.68
CA LYS A 120 -10.41 5.20 -17.14
C LYS A 120 -9.66 5.81 -15.95
N GLY A 121 -8.52 5.21 -15.58
CA GLY A 121 -7.56 5.83 -14.67
C GLY A 121 -6.61 6.79 -15.38
N GLU A 122 -6.11 7.80 -14.69
CA GLU A 122 -5.12 8.74 -15.22
C GLU A 122 -4.04 9.09 -14.20
N ARG A 123 -2.86 9.47 -14.70
CA ARG A 123 -1.78 10.00 -13.87
C ARG A 123 -1.95 11.51 -13.75
N VAL A 124 -2.00 12.01 -12.53
CA VAL A 124 -1.90 13.44 -12.24
C VAL A 124 -0.49 13.70 -11.73
N GLU A 125 0.08 14.85 -12.08
CA GLU A 125 1.44 15.19 -11.67
C GLU A 125 1.54 15.16 -10.13
N GLY A 126 2.26 14.19 -9.59
CA GLY A 126 2.44 13.98 -8.15
C GLY A 126 1.47 13.00 -7.46
N VAL A 127 0.41 12.51 -8.11
CA VAL A 127 -0.53 11.51 -7.55
C VAL A 127 -1.32 10.75 -8.65
N LEU A 128 -1.63 9.46 -8.43
CA LEU A 128 -2.64 8.78 -9.24
C LEU A 128 -4.04 9.32 -8.88
N ALA A 129 -4.84 9.70 -9.87
CA ALA A 129 -6.22 10.11 -9.68
C ALA A 129 -7.16 9.28 -10.57
N CYS A 130 -8.35 8.95 -10.05
CA CYS A 130 -9.41 8.38 -10.86
C CYS A 130 -10.31 9.52 -11.34
N GLY A 131 -10.48 9.66 -12.64
CA GLY A 131 -11.49 10.55 -13.21
C GLY A 131 -12.87 9.92 -13.06
N PHE A 132 -13.81 10.64 -12.46
CA PHE A 132 -15.24 10.33 -12.51
C PHE A 132 -15.90 11.09 -13.65
#